data_AF-A0A5S3UGE0-F1
#
_entry.id   AF-A0A5S3UGE0-F1
#
_cell.length_a   1.000
_cell.length_b   1.000
_cell.length_c   1.000
_cell.angle_alpha   90.00
_cell.angle_beta   90.00
_cell.angle_gamma   90.00
#
_symmetry.space_group_name_H-M   'P 1'
#
loop_
_entity.id
_entity.type
_entity.pdbx_description
1 polymer ?
#
loop_
_entity_poly.entity_id
_entity_poly.type
_entity_poly.pdbx_seq_one_letter_code
_entity_poly.pdbx_strand_id
1 'polypeptide(L)'
;MEHSTMTTAKQSTATNLVEVVFQEDLTKQGLAELRKKYPKTFKLDMQDDNDFKEARKIRTERNKLAKAINDRRISFTSELKDHGDDLINKIDAIYNPIITAFEAEDKRRKEEAARIKAEHEAMLDKQRLEIAEFKGFIQQCKGKDSQYIADALESVDLIETDSFHKDIIHEAIDAKKEVIDTLNEMYQTAKANEKVEAERAELRAKEEKIEKERTIENRINKLRNSPMDFFGKSSQVIQDRITQLENYTPTESDFGPRLDEVIQLQAQVIQQLRMMLTQAKQLESVNSVAQPVEDQVTSQDVHSVQQAQFEQQEDNQLQSQNAPLLGGTIKSDVFEATANTDGYIPLDLWPSAMDRAENDELDRVCDQLEVAESHIAFLEAELNKALAA
;
A
#
# COMPACT_ATOMS: atom_id res chain seq x y z
N MET A 1 44.55 -54.90 8.37
CA MET A 1 45.94 -54.45 8.13
C MET A 1 46.20 -54.57 6.64
N GLU A 2 46.13 -53.50 5.84
CA GLU A 2 46.33 -53.65 4.38
C GLU A 2 46.82 -52.36 3.68
N HIS A 3 47.94 -51.81 4.17
CA HIS A 3 48.60 -50.62 3.63
C HIS A 3 50.11 -50.85 3.42
N SER A 4 50.50 -51.79 2.55
CA SER A 4 51.91 -51.98 2.11
C SER A 4 52.07 -52.86 0.85
N THR A 5 51.50 -52.46 -0.30
CA THR A 5 51.76 -53.13 -1.59
C THR A 5 51.88 -52.19 -2.81
N MET A 6 51.07 -51.12 -2.92
CA MET A 6 51.07 -50.27 -4.13
C MET A 6 52.32 -49.39 -4.33
N THR A 7 52.98 -48.95 -3.25
CA THR A 7 54.11 -47.99 -3.33
C THR A 7 55.32 -48.58 -4.07
N THR A 8 55.66 -49.83 -3.76
CA THR A 8 56.83 -50.54 -4.28
C THR A 8 56.70 -50.82 -5.78
N ALA A 9 55.48 -51.11 -6.24
CA ALA A 9 55.20 -51.38 -7.66
C ALA A 9 55.46 -50.12 -8.52
N LYS A 10 54.90 -48.96 -8.14
CA LYS A 10 55.11 -47.70 -8.89
C LYS A 10 56.59 -47.29 -8.93
N GLN A 11 57.32 -47.45 -7.82
CA GLN A 11 58.77 -47.20 -7.80
C GLN A 11 59.54 -48.13 -8.75
N SER A 12 59.20 -49.42 -8.80
CA SER A 12 59.85 -50.39 -9.69
C SER A 12 59.71 -49.99 -11.17
N THR A 13 58.48 -49.79 -11.66
CA THR A 13 58.25 -49.49 -13.09
C THR A 13 58.83 -48.13 -13.51
N ALA A 14 58.68 -47.10 -12.67
CA ALA A 14 59.22 -45.77 -12.96
C ALA A 14 60.77 -45.76 -12.99
N THR A 15 61.41 -46.47 -12.05
CA THR A 15 62.88 -46.61 -12.02
C THR A 15 63.38 -47.33 -13.28
N ASN A 16 62.69 -48.40 -13.69
CA ASN A 16 63.03 -49.16 -14.90
C ASN A 16 62.91 -48.29 -16.17
N LEU A 17 61.84 -47.49 -16.29
CA LEU A 17 61.67 -46.58 -17.44
C LEU A 17 62.74 -45.48 -17.48
N VAL A 18 63.08 -44.87 -16.33
CA VAL A 18 64.16 -43.87 -16.23
C VAL A 18 65.51 -44.48 -16.59
N GLU A 19 65.78 -45.72 -16.17
CA GLU A 19 67.01 -46.43 -16.55
C GLU A 19 67.07 -46.81 -18.03
N VAL A 20 65.95 -46.90 -18.74
CA VAL A 20 65.89 -47.04 -20.21
C VAL A 20 66.13 -45.71 -20.93
N VAL A 21 65.58 -44.59 -20.43
CA VAL A 21 65.71 -43.27 -21.10
C VAL A 21 67.16 -42.78 -21.16
N PHE A 22 67.95 -43.02 -20.10
CA PHE A 22 69.35 -42.59 -19.97
C PHE A 22 70.38 -43.73 -20.12
N GLN A 23 69.97 -44.88 -20.66
CA GLN A 23 70.77 -46.11 -20.69
C GLN A 23 72.06 -45.97 -21.54
N GLU A 24 72.03 -45.11 -22.56
CA GLU A 24 73.15 -44.83 -23.47
C GLU A 24 74.07 -43.70 -22.95
N ASP A 25 73.54 -42.78 -22.15
CA ASP A 25 74.26 -41.58 -21.70
C ASP A 25 75.14 -41.83 -20.45
N LEU A 26 74.57 -42.42 -19.39
CA LEU A 26 75.31 -42.66 -18.14
C LEU A 26 74.62 -43.68 -17.21
N THR A 27 74.99 -44.95 -17.33
CA THR A 27 74.50 -46.01 -16.45
C THR A 27 75.08 -45.95 -15.03
N LYS A 28 74.50 -46.73 -14.10
CA LYS A 28 75.08 -46.98 -12.77
C LYS A 28 76.52 -47.50 -12.83
N GLN A 29 76.88 -48.25 -13.87
CA GLN A 29 78.24 -48.72 -14.11
C GLN A 29 79.15 -47.58 -14.60
N GLY A 30 78.70 -46.78 -15.57
CA GLY A 30 79.44 -45.58 -16.02
C GLY A 30 79.72 -44.58 -14.90
N LEU A 31 78.77 -44.39 -13.97
CA LEU A 31 79.00 -43.61 -12.74
C LEU A 31 80.08 -44.21 -11.82
N ALA A 32 80.17 -45.54 -11.72
CA ALA A 32 81.22 -46.21 -10.95
C ALA A 32 82.59 -46.10 -11.64
N GLU A 33 82.63 -46.20 -12.97
CA GLU A 33 83.86 -46.04 -13.76
C GLU A 33 84.38 -44.60 -13.70
N LEU A 34 83.52 -43.58 -13.84
CA LEU A 34 83.92 -42.17 -13.66
C LEU A 34 84.47 -41.90 -12.25
N ARG A 35 83.89 -42.51 -11.20
CA ARG A 35 84.40 -42.42 -9.82
C ARG A 35 85.74 -43.15 -9.62
N LYS A 36 86.03 -44.19 -10.41
CA LYS A 36 87.32 -44.91 -10.44
C LYS A 36 88.38 -44.16 -11.25
N LYS A 37 87.98 -43.51 -12.35
CA LYS A 37 88.81 -42.68 -13.23
C LYS A 37 89.20 -41.36 -12.55
N TYR A 38 88.28 -40.75 -11.80
CA TYR A 38 88.47 -39.50 -11.07
C TYR A 38 88.08 -39.66 -9.58
N PRO A 39 88.91 -40.36 -8.77
CA PRO A 39 88.67 -40.50 -7.33
C PRO A 39 88.80 -39.16 -6.60
N LYS A 40 88.19 -39.02 -5.42
CA LYS A 40 88.23 -37.77 -4.62
C LYS A 40 89.64 -37.30 -4.20
N THR A 41 90.62 -38.20 -4.26
CA THR A 41 92.05 -37.93 -3.98
C THR A 41 92.83 -37.45 -5.21
N PHE A 42 92.26 -37.56 -6.41
CA PHE A 42 92.87 -37.06 -7.65
C PHE A 42 92.97 -35.54 -7.60
N LYS A 43 94.17 -35.02 -7.82
CA LYS A 43 94.49 -33.60 -7.90
C LYS A 43 95.47 -33.40 -9.04
N LEU A 44 95.27 -32.31 -9.77
CA LEU A 44 96.16 -31.78 -10.80
C LEU A 44 96.60 -30.39 -10.35
N ASP A 45 97.83 -29.99 -10.65
CA ASP A 45 98.31 -28.63 -10.39
C ASP A 45 97.87 -27.69 -11.51
N MET A 46 97.13 -26.64 -11.17
CA MET A 46 96.67 -25.64 -12.15
C MET A 46 97.78 -24.65 -12.55
N GLN A 47 98.97 -24.75 -11.96
CA GLN A 47 100.17 -24.02 -12.34
C GLN A 47 101.09 -24.81 -13.29
N ASP A 48 100.92 -26.14 -13.43
CA ASP A 48 101.60 -26.90 -14.49
C ASP A 48 100.81 -26.86 -15.80
N ASP A 49 101.54 -26.65 -16.90
CA ASP A 49 100.95 -26.39 -18.20
C ASP A 49 100.40 -27.68 -18.87
N ASN A 50 100.75 -28.87 -18.39
CA ASN A 50 100.21 -30.16 -18.86
C ASN A 50 98.99 -30.59 -18.04
N ASP A 51 99.07 -30.49 -16.72
CA ASP A 51 97.96 -30.73 -15.79
C ASP A 51 96.77 -29.79 -16.10
N PHE A 52 97.03 -28.51 -16.40
CA PHE A 52 96.00 -27.58 -16.86
C PHE A 52 95.35 -28.00 -18.19
N LYS A 53 96.14 -28.53 -19.14
CA LYS A 53 95.63 -29.09 -20.41
C LYS A 53 94.80 -30.34 -20.16
N GLU A 54 95.14 -31.17 -19.17
CA GLU A 54 94.31 -32.32 -18.78
C GLU A 54 93.01 -31.89 -18.10
N ALA A 55 93.06 -30.99 -17.11
CA ALA A 55 91.86 -30.45 -16.48
C ALA A 55 90.89 -29.81 -17.49
N ARG A 56 91.41 -29.17 -18.56
CA ARG A 56 90.59 -28.68 -19.69
C ARG A 56 89.90 -29.81 -20.48
N LYS A 57 90.52 -30.99 -20.62
CA LYS A 57 89.90 -32.19 -21.20
C LYS A 57 88.81 -32.73 -20.26
N ILE A 58 89.12 -32.91 -18.97
CA ILE A 58 88.17 -33.41 -17.95
C ILE A 58 86.92 -32.51 -17.87
N ARG A 59 87.10 -31.18 -17.85
CA ARG A 59 85.98 -30.22 -17.87
C ARG A 59 85.13 -30.34 -19.13
N THR A 60 85.75 -30.59 -20.28
CA THR A 60 85.05 -30.81 -21.56
C THR A 60 84.28 -32.14 -21.56
N GLU A 61 84.85 -33.21 -21.02
CA GLU A 61 84.19 -34.51 -20.85
C GLU A 61 82.95 -34.39 -19.94
N ARG A 62 83.10 -33.78 -18.76
CA ARG A 62 82.01 -33.48 -17.82
C ARG A 62 80.90 -32.66 -18.47
N ASN A 63 81.24 -31.62 -19.24
CA ASN A 63 80.25 -30.76 -19.88
C ASN A 63 79.53 -31.46 -21.04
N LYS A 64 80.18 -32.38 -21.77
CA LYS A 64 79.52 -33.22 -22.79
C LYS A 64 78.50 -34.16 -22.14
N LEU A 65 78.90 -34.92 -21.13
CA LEU A 65 78.03 -35.87 -20.42
C LEU A 65 76.83 -35.16 -19.76
N ALA A 66 77.08 -34.05 -19.06
CA ALA A 66 76.01 -33.28 -18.43
C ALA A 66 75.03 -32.64 -19.44
N LYS A 67 75.51 -32.27 -20.64
CA LYS A 67 74.65 -31.80 -21.72
C LYS A 67 73.82 -32.94 -22.32
N ALA A 68 74.43 -34.08 -22.63
CA ALA A 68 73.72 -35.22 -23.24
C ALA A 68 72.53 -35.68 -22.38
N ILE A 69 72.76 -35.91 -21.07
CA ILE A 69 71.71 -36.24 -20.11
C ILE A 69 70.61 -35.15 -20.05
N ASN A 70 70.98 -33.87 -20.08
CA ASN A 70 69.99 -32.79 -20.07
C ASN A 70 69.13 -32.77 -21.34
N ASP A 71 69.76 -32.89 -22.51
CA ASP A 71 69.08 -32.80 -23.80
C ASP A 71 68.17 -34.03 -24.01
N ARG A 72 68.63 -35.22 -23.60
CA ARG A 72 67.83 -36.46 -23.57
C ARG A 72 66.61 -36.33 -22.65
N ARG A 73 66.78 -35.74 -21.47
CA ARG A 73 65.68 -35.43 -20.53
C ARG A 73 64.64 -34.49 -21.15
N ILE A 74 65.08 -33.45 -21.86
CA ILE A 74 64.19 -32.48 -22.50
C ILE A 74 63.41 -33.16 -23.64
N SER A 75 64.10 -33.92 -24.50
CA SER A 75 63.49 -34.69 -25.60
C SER A 75 62.36 -35.60 -25.08
N PHE A 76 62.67 -36.48 -24.13
CA PHE A 76 61.70 -37.42 -23.57
C PHE A 76 60.53 -36.73 -22.86
N THR A 77 60.75 -35.57 -22.23
CA THR A 77 59.68 -34.79 -21.59
C THR A 77 58.76 -34.13 -22.62
N SER A 78 59.29 -33.67 -23.76
CA SER A 78 58.47 -33.20 -24.89
C SER A 78 57.69 -34.36 -25.48
N GLU A 79 58.35 -35.46 -25.87
CA GLU A 79 57.73 -36.66 -26.45
C GLU A 79 56.55 -37.17 -25.58
N LEU A 80 56.72 -37.21 -24.25
CA LEU A 80 55.67 -37.60 -23.31
C LEU A 80 54.51 -36.59 -23.23
N LYS A 81 54.80 -35.29 -23.22
CA LYS A 81 53.78 -34.22 -23.23
C LYS A 81 53.00 -34.24 -24.54
N ASP A 82 53.70 -34.28 -25.68
CA ASP A 82 53.12 -34.16 -27.00
C ASP A 82 52.26 -35.41 -27.34
N HIS A 83 52.62 -36.59 -26.82
CA HIS A 83 51.76 -37.78 -26.83
C HIS A 83 50.55 -37.65 -25.86
N GLY A 84 50.72 -37.00 -24.71
CA GLY A 84 49.61 -36.71 -23.79
C GLY A 84 48.58 -35.76 -24.42
N ASP A 85 49.05 -34.68 -25.03
CA ASP A 85 48.22 -33.70 -25.74
C ASP A 85 47.53 -34.35 -26.95
N ASP A 86 48.21 -35.21 -27.73
CA ASP A 86 47.61 -35.97 -28.83
C ASP A 86 46.47 -36.90 -28.35
N LEU A 87 46.62 -37.56 -27.20
CA LEU A 87 45.53 -38.35 -26.60
C LEU A 87 44.35 -37.48 -26.16
N ILE A 88 44.60 -36.31 -25.57
CA ILE A 88 43.54 -35.35 -25.18
C ILE A 88 42.81 -34.85 -26.43
N ASN A 89 43.53 -34.36 -27.44
CA ASN A 89 42.95 -33.89 -28.70
C ASN A 89 42.12 -34.98 -29.42
N LYS A 90 42.50 -36.27 -29.30
CA LYS A 90 41.72 -37.40 -29.82
C LYS A 90 40.43 -37.66 -29.03
N ILE A 91 40.46 -37.51 -27.70
CA ILE A 91 39.27 -37.59 -26.86
C ILE A 91 38.32 -36.43 -27.19
N ASP A 92 38.84 -35.20 -27.23
CA ASP A 92 38.08 -34.00 -27.57
C ASP A 92 37.46 -34.11 -28.97
N ALA A 93 38.20 -34.58 -29.97
CA ALA A 93 37.68 -34.78 -31.33
C ALA A 93 36.55 -35.82 -31.40
N ILE A 94 36.49 -36.78 -30.47
CA ILE A 94 35.41 -37.78 -30.38
C ILE A 94 34.17 -37.18 -29.69
N TYR A 95 34.34 -36.43 -28.60
CA TYR A 95 33.22 -35.93 -27.80
C TYR A 95 32.68 -34.56 -28.23
N ASN A 96 33.51 -33.67 -28.78
CA ASN A 96 33.09 -32.31 -29.17
C ASN A 96 31.85 -32.25 -30.07
N PRO A 97 31.67 -33.11 -31.10
CA PRO A 97 30.45 -33.12 -31.91
C PRO A 97 29.17 -33.40 -31.09
N ILE A 98 29.29 -34.15 -29.99
CA ILE A 98 28.18 -34.45 -29.07
C ILE A 98 28.01 -33.30 -28.07
N ILE A 99 29.10 -32.81 -27.47
CA ILE A 99 29.09 -31.72 -26.48
C ILE A 99 28.53 -30.45 -27.10
N THR A 100 29.04 -29.98 -28.24
CA THR A 100 28.55 -28.76 -28.90
C THR A 100 27.08 -28.88 -29.34
N ALA A 101 26.63 -30.08 -29.73
CA ALA A 101 25.22 -30.32 -30.05
C ALA A 101 24.33 -30.30 -28.79
N PHE A 102 24.83 -30.85 -27.68
CA PHE A 102 24.17 -30.80 -26.37
C PHE A 102 24.07 -29.37 -25.84
N GLU A 103 25.17 -28.61 -25.83
CA GLU A 103 25.22 -27.22 -25.35
C GLU A 103 24.26 -26.31 -26.14
N ALA A 104 24.19 -26.48 -27.46
CA ALA A 104 23.27 -25.72 -28.31
C ALA A 104 21.79 -26.02 -28.00
N GLU A 105 21.43 -27.29 -27.78
CA GLU A 105 20.06 -27.70 -27.47
C GLU A 105 19.66 -27.44 -26.01
N ASP A 106 20.58 -27.59 -25.06
CA ASP A 106 20.40 -27.20 -23.65
C ASP A 106 20.15 -25.69 -23.54
N LYS A 107 20.98 -24.87 -24.21
CA LYS A 107 20.74 -23.43 -24.33
C LYS A 107 19.35 -23.15 -24.92
N ARG A 108 18.99 -23.79 -26.04
CA ARG A 108 17.68 -23.59 -26.67
C ARG A 108 16.52 -23.97 -25.75
N ARG A 109 16.65 -25.04 -24.95
CA ARG A 109 15.64 -25.45 -23.96
C ARG A 109 15.53 -24.47 -22.80
N LYS A 110 16.64 -23.92 -22.32
CA LYS A 110 16.66 -22.88 -21.27
C LYS A 110 16.02 -21.58 -21.77
N GLU A 111 16.33 -21.16 -22.98
CA GLU A 111 15.71 -20.00 -23.63
C GLU A 111 14.20 -20.21 -23.88
N GLU A 112 13.79 -21.40 -24.34
CA GLU A 112 12.37 -21.74 -24.55
C GLU A 112 11.58 -21.82 -23.23
N ALA A 113 12.13 -22.46 -22.19
CA ALA A 113 11.49 -22.55 -20.88
C ALA A 113 11.36 -21.17 -20.22
N ALA A 114 12.39 -20.32 -20.36
CA ALA A 114 12.33 -18.92 -19.92
C ALA A 114 11.27 -18.12 -20.69
N ARG A 115 11.14 -18.34 -22.01
CA ARG A 115 10.10 -17.71 -22.84
C ARG A 115 8.69 -18.12 -22.39
N ILE A 116 8.43 -19.42 -22.25
CA ILE A 116 7.12 -19.94 -21.81
C ILE A 116 6.76 -19.40 -20.43
N LYS A 117 7.72 -19.34 -19.49
CA LYS A 117 7.50 -18.74 -18.17
C LYS A 117 7.18 -17.24 -18.26
N ALA A 118 7.90 -16.49 -19.09
CA ALA A 118 7.68 -15.05 -19.26
C ALA A 118 6.33 -14.74 -19.95
N GLU A 119 5.93 -15.55 -20.94
CA GLU A 119 4.63 -15.45 -21.61
C GLU A 119 3.47 -15.78 -20.64
N HIS A 120 3.66 -16.78 -19.78
CA HIS A 120 2.70 -17.12 -18.72
C HIS A 120 2.58 -16.01 -17.66
N GLU A 121 3.69 -15.48 -17.13
CA GLU A 121 3.63 -14.39 -16.16
C GLU A 121 3.02 -13.11 -16.77
N ALA A 122 3.35 -12.78 -18.03
CA ALA A 122 2.74 -11.64 -18.73
C ALA A 122 1.23 -11.81 -18.99
N MET A 123 0.75 -13.06 -19.15
CA MET A 123 -0.68 -13.37 -19.20
C MET A 123 -1.35 -13.15 -17.83
N LEU A 124 -0.71 -13.58 -16.75
CA LEU A 124 -1.20 -13.35 -15.38
C LEU A 124 -1.19 -11.86 -15.03
N ASP A 125 -0.14 -11.12 -15.36
CA ASP A 125 -0.05 -9.66 -15.11
C ASP A 125 -1.13 -8.87 -15.85
N LYS A 126 -1.52 -9.29 -17.07
CA LYS A 126 -2.68 -8.72 -17.77
C LYS A 126 -3.98 -8.97 -17.00
N GLN A 127 -4.16 -10.16 -16.42
CA GLN A 127 -5.34 -10.48 -15.61
C GLN A 127 -5.30 -9.79 -14.23
N ARG A 128 -4.13 -9.59 -13.62
CA ARG A 128 -3.95 -8.74 -12.43
C ARG A 128 -4.37 -7.29 -12.72
N LEU A 129 -4.08 -6.78 -13.91
CA LEU A 129 -4.53 -5.45 -14.33
C LEU A 129 -6.06 -5.39 -14.48
N GLU A 130 -6.68 -6.39 -15.09
CA GLU A 130 -8.15 -6.50 -15.20
C GLU A 130 -8.83 -6.57 -13.81
N ILE A 131 -8.23 -7.27 -12.85
CA ILE A 131 -8.66 -7.27 -11.43
C ILE A 131 -8.51 -5.88 -10.81
N ALA A 132 -7.38 -5.20 -11.02
CA ALA A 132 -7.14 -3.85 -10.50
C ALA A 132 -8.10 -2.81 -11.10
N GLU A 133 -8.47 -2.95 -12.38
CA GLU A 133 -9.44 -2.08 -13.05
C GLU A 133 -10.82 -2.14 -12.37
N PHE A 134 -11.35 -3.34 -12.09
CA PHE A 134 -12.65 -3.43 -11.43
C PHE A 134 -12.58 -3.11 -9.92
N LYS A 135 -11.45 -3.35 -9.23
CA LYS A 135 -11.20 -2.76 -7.89
C LYS A 135 -11.22 -1.22 -7.93
N GLY A 136 -10.93 -0.63 -9.09
CA GLY A 136 -11.06 0.81 -9.35
C GLY A 136 -12.47 1.37 -9.17
N PHE A 137 -13.55 0.57 -9.33
CA PHE A 137 -14.92 1.05 -9.14
C PHE A 137 -15.18 1.59 -7.72
N ILE A 138 -14.56 0.99 -6.68
CA ILE A 138 -14.63 1.47 -5.29
C ILE A 138 -14.20 2.94 -5.19
N GLN A 139 -13.15 3.35 -5.93
CA GLN A 139 -12.66 4.72 -5.90
C GLN A 139 -13.54 5.65 -6.75
N GLN A 140 -14.01 5.19 -7.90
CA GLN A 140 -14.89 5.96 -8.80
C GLN A 140 -16.24 6.30 -8.16
N CYS A 141 -16.75 5.40 -7.31
CA CYS A 141 -18.03 5.55 -6.60
C CYS A 141 -17.99 6.49 -5.38
N LYS A 142 -16.83 7.00 -4.98
CA LYS A 142 -16.72 7.85 -3.77
C LYS A 142 -17.39 9.21 -3.98
N GLY A 143 -18.33 9.53 -3.08
CA GLY A 143 -19.09 10.79 -3.12
C GLY A 143 -20.08 10.87 -4.29
N LYS A 144 -20.49 9.73 -4.86
CA LYS A 144 -21.51 9.63 -5.89
C LYS A 144 -22.90 9.42 -5.30
N ASP A 145 -23.92 9.70 -6.11
CA ASP A 145 -25.31 9.35 -5.84
C ASP A 145 -25.54 7.82 -5.90
N SER A 146 -26.66 7.37 -5.32
CA SER A 146 -27.00 5.96 -5.22
C SER A 146 -27.32 5.31 -6.58
N GLN A 147 -27.73 6.07 -7.59
CA GLN A 147 -27.95 5.51 -8.94
C GLN A 147 -26.62 5.13 -9.59
N TYR A 148 -25.64 6.05 -9.62
CA TYR A 148 -24.31 5.77 -10.18
C TYR A 148 -23.62 4.58 -9.49
N ILE A 149 -23.80 4.42 -8.17
CA ILE A 149 -23.25 3.28 -7.42
C ILE A 149 -23.97 1.97 -7.77
N ALA A 150 -25.29 2.00 -8.03
CA ALA A 150 -26.04 0.84 -8.50
C ALA A 150 -25.62 0.42 -9.92
N ASP A 151 -25.47 1.36 -10.84
CA ASP A 151 -25.01 1.12 -12.22
C ASP A 151 -23.60 0.49 -12.23
N ALA A 152 -22.71 0.94 -11.33
CA ALA A 152 -21.38 0.37 -11.13
C ALA A 152 -21.43 -1.04 -10.50
N LEU A 153 -22.40 -1.31 -9.61
CA LEU A 153 -22.56 -2.61 -8.98
C LEU A 153 -23.08 -3.66 -9.97
N GLU A 154 -24.03 -3.32 -10.85
CA GLU A 154 -24.44 -4.16 -11.98
C GLU A 154 -23.26 -4.41 -12.93
N SER A 155 -22.47 -3.37 -13.23
CA SER A 155 -21.27 -3.49 -14.07
C SER A 155 -20.22 -4.45 -13.51
N VAL A 156 -20.07 -4.53 -12.18
CA VAL A 156 -19.16 -5.49 -11.52
C VAL A 156 -19.78 -6.88 -11.43
N ASP A 157 -21.08 -7.01 -11.19
CA ASP A 157 -21.73 -8.33 -11.15
C ASP A 157 -21.74 -9.04 -12.50
N LEU A 158 -21.74 -8.30 -13.61
CA LEU A 158 -21.58 -8.82 -14.97
C LEU A 158 -20.16 -9.35 -15.30
N ILE A 159 -19.17 -9.22 -14.40
CA ILE A 159 -17.81 -9.73 -14.64
C ILE A 159 -17.77 -11.26 -14.47
N GLU A 160 -17.48 -11.98 -15.56
CA GLU A 160 -17.34 -13.45 -15.61
C GLU A 160 -15.97 -13.90 -15.08
N THR A 161 -15.90 -14.22 -13.79
CA THR A 161 -14.67 -14.73 -13.12
C THR A 161 -14.14 -16.04 -13.71
N ASP A 162 -15.01 -16.84 -14.33
CA ASP A 162 -14.65 -18.14 -14.90
C ASP A 162 -13.77 -18.04 -16.16
N SER A 163 -13.60 -16.82 -16.69
CA SER A 163 -12.68 -16.51 -17.79
C SER A 163 -11.21 -16.32 -17.37
N PHE A 164 -10.94 -16.22 -16.07
CA PHE A 164 -9.59 -16.01 -15.53
C PHE A 164 -8.77 -17.30 -15.52
N HIS A 165 -7.44 -17.17 -15.61
CA HIS A 165 -6.56 -18.34 -15.56
C HIS A 165 -6.64 -19.04 -14.20
N LYS A 166 -6.56 -20.37 -14.19
CA LYS A 166 -6.64 -21.23 -12.99
C LYS A 166 -5.75 -20.82 -11.81
N ASP A 167 -4.64 -20.12 -12.09
CA ASP A 167 -3.66 -19.71 -11.08
C ASP A 167 -3.99 -18.35 -10.45
N ILE A 168 -5.02 -17.64 -10.96
CA ILE A 168 -5.48 -16.33 -10.46
C ILE A 168 -7.01 -16.23 -10.30
N ILE A 169 -7.78 -17.22 -10.77
CA ILE A 169 -9.25 -17.24 -10.69
C ILE A 169 -9.80 -17.00 -9.27
N HIS A 170 -9.12 -17.51 -8.23
CA HIS A 170 -9.51 -17.25 -6.85
C HIS A 170 -9.28 -15.79 -6.42
N GLU A 171 -8.17 -15.17 -6.85
CA GLU A 171 -7.92 -13.74 -6.63
C GLU A 171 -9.00 -12.89 -7.32
N ALA A 172 -9.42 -13.27 -8.52
CA ALA A 172 -10.50 -12.60 -9.26
C ALA A 172 -11.87 -12.74 -8.56
N ILE A 173 -12.19 -13.93 -8.01
CA ILE A 173 -13.43 -14.19 -7.27
C ILE A 173 -13.47 -13.37 -5.97
N ASP A 174 -12.41 -13.44 -5.16
CA ASP A 174 -12.33 -12.73 -3.89
C ASP A 174 -12.32 -11.20 -4.11
N ALA A 175 -11.63 -10.73 -5.16
CA ALA A 175 -11.67 -9.34 -5.58
C ALA A 175 -13.08 -8.90 -6.03
N LYS A 176 -13.79 -9.68 -6.85
CA LYS A 176 -15.15 -9.34 -7.31
C LYS A 176 -16.08 -9.20 -6.11
N LYS A 177 -15.97 -10.13 -5.16
CA LYS A 177 -16.73 -10.10 -3.91
C LYS A 177 -16.40 -8.87 -3.05
N GLU A 178 -15.12 -8.58 -2.81
CA GLU A 178 -14.66 -7.38 -2.08
C GLU A 178 -15.28 -6.10 -2.64
N VAL A 179 -15.31 -5.97 -3.98
CA VAL A 179 -15.89 -4.81 -4.66
C VAL A 179 -17.42 -4.78 -4.51
N ILE A 180 -18.13 -5.90 -4.70
CA ILE A 180 -19.59 -5.95 -4.55
C ILE A 180 -20.02 -5.64 -3.11
N ASP A 181 -19.33 -6.19 -2.11
CA ASP A 181 -19.61 -5.95 -0.70
C ASP A 181 -19.37 -4.46 -0.37
N THR A 182 -18.24 -3.89 -0.79
CA THR A 182 -17.91 -2.46 -0.57
C THR A 182 -18.88 -1.51 -1.30
N LEU A 183 -19.23 -1.79 -2.55
CA LEU A 183 -20.17 -0.96 -3.31
C LEU A 183 -21.59 -1.04 -2.73
N ASN A 184 -22.01 -2.19 -2.17
CA ASN A 184 -23.27 -2.30 -1.44
C ASN A 184 -23.31 -1.36 -0.21
N GLU A 185 -22.26 -1.34 0.62
CA GLU A 185 -22.18 -0.43 1.78
C GLU A 185 -22.23 1.04 1.35
N MET A 186 -21.51 1.39 0.29
CA MET A 186 -21.52 2.73 -0.29
C MET A 186 -22.91 3.11 -0.85
N TYR A 187 -23.60 2.18 -1.52
CA TYR A 187 -24.96 2.37 -2.05
C TYR A 187 -25.97 2.65 -0.94
N GLN A 188 -26.00 1.83 0.12
CA GLN A 188 -26.93 2.05 1.24
C GLN A 188 -26.63 3.38 1.95
N THR A 189 -25.35 3.74 2.08
CA THR A 189 -24.92 5.01 2.68
C THR A 189 -25.36 6.22 1.83
N ALA A 190 -25.15 6.20 0.52
CA ALA A 190 -25.61 7.25 -0.40
C ALA A 190 -27.13 7.41 -0.35
N LYS A 191 -27.87 6.29 -0.44
CA LYS A 191 -29.33 6.24 -0.41
C LYS A 191 -29.93 6.74 0.91
N ALA A 192 -29.26 6.48 2.03
CA ALA A 192 -29.65 7.03 3.33
C ALA A 192 -29.43 8.56 3.39
N ASN A 193 -28.28 9.04 2.90
CA ASN A 193 -27.96 10.47 2.86
C ASN A 193 -28.92 11.25 1.94
N GLU A 194 -29.25 10.71 0.76
CA GLU A 194 -30.22 11.29 -0.17
C GLU A 194 -31.61 11.43 0.45
N LYS A 195 -32.08 10.39 1.15
CA LYS A 195 -33.35 10.45 1.87
C LYS A 195 -33.35 11.54 2.94
N VAL A 196 -32.27 11.65 3.73
CA VAL A 196 -32.13 12.67 4.78
C VAL A 196 -32.09 14.08 4.18
N GLU A 197 -31.39 14.30 3.07
CA GLU A 197 -31.32 15.63 2.45
C GLU A 197 -32.62 16.01 1.73
N ALA A 198 -33.34 15.05 1.15
CA ALA A 198 -34.70 15.24 0.65
C ALA A 198 -35.68 15.62 1.77
N GLU A 199 -35.63 14.92 2.92
CA GLU A 199 -36.46 15.24 4.09
C GLU A 199 -36.14 16.65 4.65
N ARG A 200 -34.86 17.02 4.70
CA ARG A 200 -34.43 18.39 5.06
C ARG A 200 -34.85 19.45 4.03
N ALA A 201 -34.88 19.12 2.74
CA ALA A 201 -35.36 20.02 1.70
C ALA A 201 -36.88 20.25 1.82
N GLU A 202 -37.65 19.18 2.04
CA GLU A 202 -39.06 19.28 2.37
C GLU A 202 -39.33 20.09 3.65
N LEU A 203 -38.54 19.87 4.71
CA LEU A 203 -38.70 20.60 5.97
C LEU A 203 -38.45 22.11 5.78
N ARG A 204 -37.32 22.48 5.16
CA ARG A 204 -37.03 23.89 4.81
C ARG A 204 -38.13 24.52 3.95
N ALA A 205 -38.67 23.80 2.97
CA ALA A 205 -39.77 24.28 2.13
C ALA A 205 -41.11 24.40 2.88
N LYS A 206 -41.33 23.64 3.96
CA LYS A 206 -42.49 23.79 4.87
C LYS A 206 -42.27 24.97 5.81
N GLU A 207 -41.10 25.12 6.39
CA GLU A 207 -40.70 26.25 7.26
C GLU A 207 -40.81 27.60 6.51
N GLU A 208 -40.32 27.68 5.27
CA GLU A 208 -40.41 28.89 4.44
C GLU A 208 -41.87 29.28 4.14
N LYS A 209 -42.75 28.30 3.93
CA LYS A 209 -44.20 28.54 3.79
C LYS A 209 -44.83 29.04 5.08
N ILE A 210 -44.52 28.38 6.21
CA ILE A 210 -45.04 28.76 7.53
C ILE A 210 -44.61 30.19 7.90
N GLU A 211 -43.36 30.58 7.67
CA GLU A 211 -42.92 31.94 7.99
C GLU A 211 -43.47 33.00 7.01
N LYS A 212 -43.74 32.64 5.74
CA LYS A 212 -44.51 33.47 4.80
C LYS A 212 -45.95 33.67 5.27
N GLU A 213 -46.65 32.59 5.64
CA GLU A 213 -48.01 32.64 6.18
C GLU A 213 -48.08 33.45 7.49
N ARG A 214 -47.09 33.28 8.38
CA ARG A 214 -46.93 34.05 9.61
C ARG A 214 -46.64 35.52 9.35
N THR A 215 -45.84 35.84 8.33
CA THR A 215 -45.60 37.22 7.89
C THR A 215 -46.89 37.87 7.38
N ILE A 216 -47.70 37.12 6.61
CA ILE A 216 -49.02 37.56 6.13
C ILE A 216 -49.99 37.79 7.29
N GLU A 217 -50.11 36.84 8.24
CA GLU A 217 -50.91 36.99 9.46
C GLU A 217 -50.48 38.19 10.31
N ASN A 218 -49.17 38.43 10.44
CA ASN A 218 -48.63 39.60 11.13
C ASN A 218 -48.96 40.91 10.42
N ARG A 219 -48.98 40.96 9.08
CA ARG A 219 -49.44 42.13 8.30
C ARG A 219 -50.94 42.35 8.49
N ILE A 220 -51.74 41.28 8.46
CA ILE A 220 -53.21 41.32 8.64
C ILE A 220 -53.60 41.81 10.03
N ASN A 221 -52.96 41.32 11.10
CA ASN A 221 -53.25 41.80 12.46
C ASN A 221 -52.80 43.25 12.69
N LYS A 222 -51.69 43.68 12.09
CA LYS A 222 -51.30 45.11 12.09
C LYS A 222 -52.32 45.99 11.37
N LEU A 223 -52.92 45.53 10.28
CA LEU A 223 -54.02 46.25 9.62
C LEU A 223 -55.28 46.26 10.50
N ARG A 224 -55.70 45.11 11.04
CA ARG A 224 -56.88 44.94 11.90
C ARG A 224 -56.84 45.83 13.14
N ASN A 225 -55.66 45.95 13.77
CA ASN A 225 -55.47 46.78 14.97
C ASN A 225 -55.17 48.25 14.64
N SER A 226 -54.90 48.60 13.37
CA SER A 226 -54.53 49.96 12.97
C SER A 226 -55.51 51.08 13.36
N PRO A 227 -56.81 50.87 13.64
CA PRO A 227 -57.67 51.90 14.24
C PRO A 227 -57.32 52.24 15.69
N MET A 228 -56.94 51.26 16.52
CA MET A 228 -56.62 51.47 17.95
C MET A 228 -55.47 52.45 18.13
N ASP A 229 -54.43 52.33 17.29
CA ASP A 229 -53.25 53.20 17.29
C ASP A 229 -53.56 54.68 17.01
N PHE A 230 -54.79 55.02 16.62
CA PHE A 230 -55.22 56.37 16.27
C PHE A 230 -56.32 56.92 17.20
N PHE A 231 -56.68 56.19 18.25
CA PHE A 231 -57.59 56.69 19.28
C PHE A 231 -56.98 57.92 19.98
N GLY A 232 -57.74 59.01 20.10
CA GLY A 232 -57.28 60.27 20.69
C GLY A 232 -56.26 61.08 19.86
N LYS A 233 -55.94 60.69 18.63
CA LYS A 233 -55.11 61.49 17.71
C LYS A 233 -55.95 62.55 16.97
N SER A 234 -55.29 63.61 16.52
CA SER A 234 -55.96 64.72 15.81
C SER A 234 -56.53 64.29 14.46
N SER A 235 -57.55 65.01 14.00
CA SER A 235 -58.27 64.68 12.77
C SER A 235 -57.37 64.67 11.53
N GLN A 236 -56.34 65.51 11.46
CA GLN A 236 -55.36 65.49 10.38
C GLN A 236 -54.59 64.16 10.33
N VAL A 237 -54.09 63.68 11.47
CA VAL A 237 -53.30 62.43 11.54
C VAL A 237 -54.16 61.21 11.18
N ILE A 238 -55.45 61.24 11.50
CA ILE A 238 -56.43 60.22 11.07
C ILE A 238 -56.70 60.33 9.56
N GLN A 239 -56.87 61.55 9.02
CA GLN A 239 -57.07 61.80 7.59
C GLN A 239 -55.88 61.34 6.74
N ASP A 240 -54.65 61.61 7.18
CA ASP A 240 -53.43 61.18 6.51
C ASP A 240 -53.35 59.65 6.46
N ARG A 241 -53.73 58.97 7.55
CA ARG A 241 -53.75 57.50 7.63
C ARG A 241 -54.82 56.88 6.73
N ILE A 242 -56.01 57.47 6.67
CA ILE A 242 -57.07 57.07 5.71
C ILE A 242 -56.52 57.18 4.29
N THR A 243 -55.89 58.30 3.95
CA THR A 243 -55.33 58.56 2.61
C THR A 243 -54.21 57.57 2.25
N GLN A 244 -53.35 57.19 3.21
CA GLN A 244 -52.36 56.11 3.01
C GLN A 244 -53.02 54.76 2.70
N LEU A 245 -54.09 54.42 3.42
CA LEU A 245 -54.80 53.14 3.22
C LEU A 245 -55.65 53.14 1.95
N GLU A 246 -56.14 54.28 1.48
CA GLU A 246 -56.86 54.40 0.20
C GLU A 246 -55.91 54.35 -1.01
N ASN A 247 -54.65 54.77 -0.85
CA ASN A 247 -53.63 54.75 -1.91
C ASN A 247 -52.84 53.43 -2.01
N TYR A 248 -52.94 52.52 -1.03
CA TYR A 248 -52.29 51.20 -1.10
C TYR A 248 -53.27 50.15 -1.64
N THR A 249 -52.93 49.52 -2.75
CA THR A 249 -53.67 48.35 -3.27
C THR A 249 -52.94 47.07 -2.84
N PRO A 250 -53.55 46.20 -2.01
CA PRO A 250 -53.02 44.87 -1.71
C PRO A 250 -52.85 44.05 -2.98
N THR A 251 -51.80 43.23 -3.04
CA THR A 251 -51.52 42.35 -4.18
C THR A 251 -51.47 40.88 -3.78
N GLU A 252 -51.70 39.99 -4.75
CA GLU A 252 -51.56 38.54 -4.54
C GLU A 252 -50.12 38.15 -4.15
N SER A 253 -49.13 38.91 -4.62
CA SER A 253 -47.72 38.77 -4.21
C SER A 253 -47.46 39.18 -2.74
N ASP A 254 -48.28 40.06 -2.18
CA ASP A 254 -48.14 40.56 -0.79
C ASP A 254 -48.83 39.66 0.26
N PHE A 255 -49.94 39.04 -0.11
CA PHE A 255 -50.87 38.36 0.82
C PHE A 255 -51.32 36.96 0.38
N GLY A 256 -50.93 36.52 -0.82
CA GLY A 256 -51.27 35.20 -1.36
C GLY A 256 -52.78 34.90 -1.31
N PRO A 257 -53.19 33.71 -0.83
CA PRO A 257 -54.60 33.28 -0.83
C PRO A 257 -55.50 34.07 0.14
N ARG A 258 -54.96 35.03 0.91
CA ARG A 258 -55.73 35.88 1.84
C ARG A 258 -55.97 37.30 1.31
N LEU A 259 -55.68 37.55 0.04
CA LEU A 259 -55.90 38.85 -0.62
C LEU A 259 -57.32 39.41 -0.39
N ASP A 260 -58.36 38.60 -0.60
CA ASP A 260 -59.75 39.03 -0.44
C ASP A 260 -60.11 39.40 1.02
N GLU A 261 -59.57 38.67 2.01
CA GLU A 261 -59.72 39.02 3.43
C GLU A 261 -59.09 40.38 3.72
N VAL A 262 -57.89 40.63 3.17
CA VAL A 262 -57.15 41.89 3.37
C VAL A 262 -57.91 43.06 2.75
N ILE A 263 -58.44 42.92 1.53
CA ILE A 263 -59.23 43.96 0.85
C ILE A 263 -60.49 44.30 1.65
N GLN A 264 -61.23 43.29 2.15
CA GLN A 264 -62.41 43.51 2.98
C GLN A 264 -62.05 44.16 4.32
N LEU A 265 -60.98 43.70 4.98
CA LEU A 265 -60.48 44.26 6.23
C LEU A 265 -60.02 45.71 6.07
N GLN A 266 -59.33 46.03 4.97
CA GLN A 266 -58.88 47.39 4.64
C GLN A 266 -60.07 48.34 4.50
N ALA A 267 -61.13 47.95 3.80
CA ALA A 267 -62.35 48.73 3.68
C ALA A 267 -63.03 48.97 5.04
N GLN A 268 -63.10 47.94 5.90
CA GLN A 268 -63.64 48.06 7.26
C GLN A 268 -62.80 48.99 8.15
N VAL A 269 -61.46 48.88 8.09
CA VAL A 269 -60.52 49.74 8.82
C VAL A 269 -60.62 51.19 8.36
N ILE A 270 -60.74 51.45 7.05
CA ILE A 270 -61.00 52.79 6.50
C ILE A 270 -62.35 53.33 7.01
N GLN A 271 -63.41 52.51 7.04
CA GLN A 271 -64.71 52.92 7.56
C GLN A 271 -64.67 53.27 9.05
N GLN A 272 -63.96 52.49 9.87
CA GLN A 272 -63.77 52.78 11.30
C GLN A 272 -62.95 54.06 11.50
N LEU A 273 -61.84 54.24 10.78
CA LEU A 273 -61.04 55.46 10.83
C LEU A 273 -61.84 56.70 10.38
N ARG A 274 -62.69 56.60 9.36
CA ARG A 274 -63.61 57.68 8.94
C ARG A 274 -64.64 58.03 10.03
N MET A 275 -65.08 57.05 10.81
CA MET A 275 -65.95 57.28 11.98
C MET A 275 -65.19 58.02 13.10
N MET A 276 -63.97 57.57 13.42
CA MET A 276 -63.09 58.21 14.40
C MET A 276 -62.70 59.63 13.99
N LEU A 277 -62.41 59.85 12.70
CA LEU A 277 -62.17 61.17 12.09
C LEU A 277 -63.34 62.13 12.33
N THR A 278 -64.57 61.64 12.21
CA THR A 278 -65.78 62.44 12.43
C THR A 278 -65.92 62.84 13.89
N GLN A 279 -65.66 61.90 14.82
CA GLN A 279 -65.64 62.16 16.26
C GLN A 279 -64.51 63.13 16.66
N ALA A 280 -63.30 62.96 16.10
CA ALA A 280 -62.17 63.86 16.32
C ALA A 280 -62.49 65.28 15.84
N LYS A 281 -63.02 65.45 14.63
CA LYS A 281 -63.45 66.77 14.11
C LYS A 281 -64.54 67.40 14.97
N GLN A 282 -65.47 66.61 15.50
CA GLN A 282 -66.50 67.11 16.42
C GLN A 282 -65.86 67.58 17.74
N LEU A 283 -65.01 66.78 18.38
CA LEU A 283 -64.31 67.14 19.62
C LEU A 283 -63.41 68.38 19.43
N GLU A 284 -62.64 68.45 18.35
CA GLU A 284 -61.82 69.62 17.98
C GLU A 284 -62.70 70.87 17.76
N SER A 285 -63.84 70.73 17.08
CA SER A 285 -64.77 71.85 16.89
C SER A 285 -65.41 72.34 18.19
N VAL A 286 -65.71 71.44 19.14
CA VAL A 286 -66.24 71.81 20.46
C VAL A 286 -65.16 72.49 21.31
N ASN A 287 -63.93 71.98 21.31
CA ASN A 287 -62.79 72.63 21.97
C ASN A 287 -62.49 74.02 21.37
N SER A 288 -62.76 74.24 20.07
CA SER A 288 -62.50 75.53 19.41
C SER A 288 -63.38 76.70 19.88
N VAL A 289 -64.44 76.43 20.68
CA VAL A 289 -65.37 77.44 21.20
C VAL A 289 -64.98 77.93 22.62
N ALA A 290 -63.89 77.41 23.20
CA ALA A 290 -63.38 77.83 24.52
C ALA A 290 -61.89 78.22 24.49
N GLN A 291 -61.62 79.52 24.66
CA GLN A 291 -60.32 80.12 25.02
C GLN A 291 -60.45 80.69 26.46
N PRO A 292 -59.39 80.90 27.29
CA PRO A 292 -58.01 81.26 26.90
C PRO A 292 -56.80 80.62 27.67
N VAL A 293 -55.60 80.78 27.07
CA VAL A 293 -54.23 81.12 27.58
C VAL A 293 -53.65 80.59 28.93
N GLU A 294 -52.30 80.51 28.97
CA GLU A 294 -51.32 80.24 30.06
C GLU A 294 -50.95 78.74 30.27
N ASP A 295 -49.68 78.28 30.25
CA ASP A 295 -48.37 78.71 30.83
C ASP A 295 -48.30 78.61 32.38
N GLN A 296 -47.26 78.08 33.06
CA GLN A 296 -46.04 77.37 32.62
C GLN A 296 -45.56 76.31 33.67
N VAL A 297 -44.79 75.34 33.15
CA VAL A 297 -43.62 74.62 33.71
C VAL A 297 -43.22 74.85 35.19
N THR A 298 -42.98 73.75 35.94
CA THR A 298 -41.72 73.38 36.65
C THR A 298 -41.99 72.22 37.63
N SER A 299 -41.08 71.26 37.94
CA SER A 299 -39.74 70.98 37.41
C SER A 299 -39.26 69.55 37.79
N GLN A 300 -38.44 68.93 36.91
CA GLN A 300 -37.11 68.32 37.17
C GLN A 300 -36.90 67.22 38.28
N ASP A 301 -35.91 66.31 38.18
CA ASP A 301 -35.01 65.99 37.06
C ASP A 301 -34.42 64.56 37.06
N VAL A 302 -33.82 64.27 35.90
CA VAL A 302 -32.86 63.20 35.53
C VAL A 302 -31.88 62.74 36.63
N HIS A 303 -31.55 61.43 36.68
CA HIS A 303 -30.20 60.80 36.71
C HIS A 303 -30.30 59.31 37.17
N SER A 304 -29.42 58.35 36.83
CA SER A 304 -28.45 58.18 35.72
C SER A 304 -27.77 56.79 35.81
N VAL A 305 -26.88 56.44 34.85
CA VAL A 305 -25.66 55.60 35.05
C VAL A 305 -25.82 54.08 35.36
N GLN A 306 -25.35 53.24 34.40
CA GLN A 306 -24.45 52.04 34.53
C GLN A 306 -24.83 50.90 35.54
N GLN A 307 -24.19 49.72 35.66
CA GLN A 307 -23.13 48.96 34.94
C GLN A 307 -23.25 47.44 35.28
N ALA A 308 -22.45 46.58 34.61
CA ALA A 308 -21.97 45.23 35.04
C ALA A 308 -23.03 44.13 35.37
N GLN A 309 -22.92 42.86 34.93
CA GLN A 309 -21.86 41.84 35.09
C GLN A 309 -21.55 41.41 36.54
N PHE A 310 -21.96 40.19 36.88
CA PHE A 310 -21.31 39.09 37.64
C PHE A 310 -22.45 38.07 37.89
N GLU A 311 -22.46 36.82 37.44
CA GLU A 311 -21.43 35.74 37.37
C GLU A 311 -21.09 35.15 38.74
N GLN A 312 -21.32 33.82 38.86
CA GLN A 312 -20.54 32.77 39.55
C GLN A 312 -21.34 31.81 40.47
N GLN A 313 -21.23 30.50 40.15
CA GLN A 313 -21.08 29.32 41.06
C GLN A 313 -22.20 29.03 42.10
N GLU A 314 -22.44 27.82 42.61
CA GLU A 314 -21.87 26.46 42.47
C GLU A 314 -23.03 25.44 42.80
N ASP A 315 -22.95 24.09 42.88
CA ASP A 315 -21.93 23.03 42.92
C ASP A 315 -22.60 21.66 42.57
N ASN A 316 -21.81 20.60 42.28
CA ASN A 316 -22.11 19.16 42.51
C ASN A 316 -23.27 18.49 41.69
N GLN A 317 -23.16 17.28 41.11
CA GLN A 317 -22.25 16.13 41.31
C GLN A 317 -21.86 15.41 40.00
N LEU A 318 -20.73 14.71 40.03
CA LEU A 318 -20.35 13.65 39.08
C LEU A 318 -21.01 12.32 39.45
N GLN A 319 -21.51 11.55 38.46
CA GLN A 319 -21.47 10.09 38.56
C GLN A 319 -21.43 9.40 37.18
N SER A 320 -20.57 8.39 37.07
CA SER A 320 -20.35 7.57 35.88
C SER A 320 -21.24 6.33 35.88
N GLN A 321 -21.71 5.91 34.70
CA GLN A 321 -22.03 4.51 34.43
C GLN A 321 -21.62 4.11 33.01
N ASN A 322 -20.73 3.10 32.92
CA ASN A 322 -20.58 2.28 31.73
C ASN A 322 -21.67 1.20 31.75
N ALA A 323 -22.37 1.00 30.64
CA ALA A 323 -23.11 -0.23 30.37
C ALA A 323 -23.26 -0.43 28.85
N PRO A 324 -22.84 -1.58 28.27
CA PRO A 324 -22.95 -1.83 26.84
C PRO A 324 -24.36 -2.31 26.45
N LEU A 325 -24.93 -1.73 25.39
CA LEU A 325 -26.18 -2.19 24.79
C LEU A 325 -25.91 -3.11 23.60
N LEU A 326 -25.69 -4.40 23.85
CA LEU A 326 -26.08 -5.51 22.97
C LEU A 326 -25.74 -6.86 23.65
N GLY A 327 -26.76 -7.52 24.22
CA GLY A 327 -26.67 -8.91 24.64
C GLY A 327 -27.17 -9.84 23.53
N GLY A 328 -26.26 -10.56 22.87
CA GLY A 328 -26.60 -11.50 21.79
C GLY A 328 -25.56 -12.61 21.69
N THR A 329 -25.85 -13.77 22.29
CA THR A 329 -24.90 -14.89 22.36
C THR A 329 -24.85 -15.68 21.06
N ILE A 330 -23.65 -15.84 20.50
CA ILE A 330 -23.30 -17.04 19.73
C ILE A 330 -22.28 -17.82 20.55
N LYS A 331 -22.75 -18.86 21.25
CA LYS A 331 -21.87 -19.97 21.62
C LYS A 331 -21.75 -20.86 20.38
N SER A 332 -20.53 -21.22 20.03
CA SER A 332 -20.25 -22.28 19.06
C SER A 332 -19.63 -23.44 19.81
N ASP A 333 -20.35 -24.55 19.95
CA ASP A 333 -19.95 -25.72 20.72
C ASP A 333 -18.90 -26.59 19.97
N VAL A 334 -17.94 -25.92 19.31
CA VAL A 334 -16.88 -26.49 18.45
C VAL A 334 -15.49 -26.31 19.06
N PHE A 335 -15.32 -25.42 20.05
CA PHE A 335 -14.01 -24.96 20.54
C PHE A 335 -13.74 -25.14 22.06
N GLU A 336 -14.40 -26.08 22.75
CA GLU A 336 -14.02 -26.49 24.11
C GLU A 336 -13.86 -28.03 24.23
N ALA A 337 -12.81 -28.60 23.62
CA ALA A 337 -12.55 -30.05 23.74
C ALA A 337 -11.08 -30.54 23.65
N THR A 338 -10.05 -29.71 23.82
CA THR A 338 -8.71 -30.19 24.24
C THR A 338 -7.92 -29.10 24.97
N ALA A 339 -7.49 -29.38 26.20
CA ALA A 339 -6.42 -28.61 26.84
C ALA A 339 -5.08 -29.30 26.53
N ASN A 340 -4.26 -28.66 25.70
CA ASN A 340 -2.81 -28.89 25.57
C ASN A 340 -2.16 -27.66 24.92
N THR A 341 -0.83 -27.62 24.90
CA THR A 341 -0.03 -26.43 24.54
C THR A 341 0.20 -26.30 23.04
N ASP A 342 -0.77 -25.73 22.33
CA ASP A 342 -0.68 -25.47 20.88
C ASP A 342 -0.12 -24.06 20.59
N GLY A 343 1.18 -23.90 20.78
CA GLY A 343 1.99 -22.88 20.10
C GLY A 343 2.69 -23.49 18.88
N TYR A 344 3.26 -22.68 17.99
CA TYR A 344 4.04 -23.22 16.88
C TYR A 344 5.33 -23.89 17.37
N ILE A 345 5.67 -25.05 16.78
CA ILE A 345 6.90 -25.78 17.06
C ILE A 345 7.77 -25.72 15.79
N PRO A 346 8.90 -24.98 15.80
CA PRO A 346 9.84 -24.92 14.68
C PRO A 346 10.45 -26.29 14.31
N LEU A 347 11.05 -26.37 13.13
CA LEU A 347 11.74 -27.55 12.64
C LEU A 347 13.08 -27.77 13.37
N ASP A 348 13.07 -28.69 14.34
CA ASP A 348 14.28 -29.13 15.07
C ASP A 348 15.37 -29.76 14.17
N LEU A 349 15.04 -30.17 12.95
CA LEU A 349 15.96 -30.88 12.05
C LEU A 349 15.82 -30.42 10.59
N TRP A 350 16.88 -29.79 10.08
CA TRP A 350 16.98 -29.28 8.71
C TRP A 350 17.83 -30.20 7.82
N PRO A 351 17.58 -30.25 6.50
CA PRO A 351 18.50 -30.85 5.52
C PRO A 351 19.90 -30.25 5.64
N SER A 352 20.95 -31.04 5.38
CA SER A 352 22.31 -30.50 5.54
C SER A 352 22.65 -29.47 4.46
N ALA A 353 23.60 -28.59 4.76
CA ALA A 353 24.12 -27.63 3.79
C ALA A 353 24.75 -28.30 2.55
N MET A 354 25.10 -29.60 2.61
CA MET A 354 25.56 -30.37 1.46
C MET A 354 24.38 -30.86 0.62
N ASP A 355 23.32 -31.39 1.24
CA ASP A 355 22.10 -31.81 0.53
C ASP A 355 21.42 -30.64 -0.18
N ARG A 356 21.40 -29.46 0.46
CA ARG A 356 20.93 -28.19 -0.12
C ARG A 356 21.79 -27.77 -1.32
N ALA A 357 23.11 -27.76 -1.18
CA ALA A 357 24.04 -27.38 -2.26
C ALA A 357 24.08 -28.35 -3.46
N GLU A 358 23.55 -29.57 -3.31
CA GLU A 358 23.38 -30.54 -4.40
C GLU A 358 21.98 -30.49 -5.05
N ASN A 359 21.07 -29.64 -4.57
CA ASN A 359 19.70 -29.53 -5.12
C ASN A 359 19.07 -28.12 -4.93
N ASP A 360 19.13 -27.31 -5.99
CA ASP A 360 18.54 -25.96 -6.07
C ASP A 360 17.06 -25.86 -5.64
N GLU A 361 16.26 -26.91 -5.85
CA GLU A 361 14.84 -26.93 -5.48
C GLU A 361 14.64 -27.20 -3.98
N LEU A 362 15.50 -28.04 -3.38
CA LEU A 362 15.53 -28.25 -1.93
C LEU A 362 16.01 -27.00 -1.19
N ASP A 363 17.07 -26.36 -1.69
CA ASP A 363 17.62 -25.13 -1.11
C ASP A 363 16.56 -24.01 -1.09
N ARG A 364 15.88 -23.81 -2.22
CA ARG A 364 14.78 -22.85 -2.35
C ARG A 364 13.58 -23.14 -1.43
N VAL A 365 13.25 -24.41 -1.20
CA VAL A 365 12.19 -24.79 -0.25
C VAL A 365 12.63 -24.53 1.20
N CYS A 366 13.89 -24.79 1.54
CA CYS A 366 14.43 -24.43 2.85
C CYS A 366 14.39 -22.92 3.11
N ASP A 367 14.83 -22.10 2.16
CA ASP A 367 14.76 -20.63 2.27
C ASP A 367 13.32 -20.12 2.51
N GLN A 368 12.34 -20.71 1.82
CA GLN A 368 10.92 -20.37 2.01
C GLN A 368 10.39 -20.77 3.39
N LEU A 369 10.87 -21.90 3.94
CA LEU A 369 10.52 -22.34 5.29
C LEU A 369 11.19 -21.47 6.37
N GLU A 370 12.47 -21.09 6.21
CA GLU A 370 13.16 -20.18 7.14
C GLU A 370 12.46 -18.81 7.23
N VAL A 371 12.02 -18.27 6.09
CA VAL A 371 11.20 -17.05 6.05
C VAL A 371 9.86 -17.26 6.75
N ALA A 372 9.18 -18.39 6.54
CA ALA A 372 7.90 -18.68 7.19
C ALA A 372 8.03 -18.80 8.72
N GLU A 373 9.03 -19.52 9.23
CA GLU A 373 9.30 -19.61 10.68
C GLU A 373 9.58 -18.23 11.29
N SER A 374 10.39 -17.40 10.61
CA SER A 374 10.66 -16.04 11.07
C SER A 374 9.41 -15.16 11.17
N HIS A 375 8.44 -15.37 10.28
CA HIS A 375 7.18 -14.64 10.28
C HIS A 375 6.20 -15.16 11.35
N ILE A 376 6.14 -16.47 11.57
CA ILE A 376 5.33 -17.05 12.65
C ILE A 376 5.84 -16.58 14.02
N ALA A 377 7.16 -16.61 14.25
CA ALA A 377 7.76 -16.10 15.48
C ALA A 377 7.49 -14.60 15.72
N PHE A 378 7.40 -13.79 14.66
CA PHE A 378 6.99 -12.39 14.75
C PHE A 378 5.50 -12.27 15.17
N LEU A 379 4.60 -13.03 14.55
CA LEU A 379 3.17 -13.01 14.86
C LEU A 379 2.87 -13.51 16.28
N GLU A 380 3.58 -14.54 16.75
CA GLU A 380 3.49 -15.00 18.14
C GLU A 380 3.97 -13.92 19.12
N ALA A 381 5.05 -13.18 18.81
CA ALA A 381 5.51 -12.08 19.64
C ALA A 381 4.50 -10.90 19.67
N GLU A 382 3.83 -10.61 18.57
CA GLU A 382 2.77 -9.59 18.51
C GLU A 382 1.51 -10.03 19.26
N LEU A 383 1.08 -11.29 19.12
CA LEU A 383 -0.05 -11.87 19.85
C LEU A 383 0.20 -11.87 21.37
N ASN A 384 1.37 -12.32 21.82
CA ASN A 384 1.75 -12.31 23.24
C ASN A 384 1.81 -10.88 23.81
N LYS A 385 2.19 -9.89 23.00
CA LYS A 385 2.17 -8.47 23.38
C LYS A 385 0.74 -7.92 23.48
N ALA A 386 -0.16 -8.33 22.59
CA ALA A 386 -1.58 -7.95 22.63
C ALA A 386 -2.33 -8.59 23.81
N LEU A 387 -1.95 -9.81 24.22
CA LEU A 387 -2.48 -10.49 25.41
C LEU A 387 -1.94 -9.95 26.74
N ALA A 388 -0.95 -9.06 26.72
CA ALA A 388 -0.30 -8.49 27.89
C ALA A 388 -0.61 -6.98 28.11
N ALA A 389 -1.62 -6.45 27.41
CA ALA A 389 -2.03 -5.04 27.41
C ALA A 389 -3.46 -4.84 27.91
#